data_AF-A0A517RPR9-F1
#
_entry.id   AF-A0A517RPR9-F1
#
_cell.length_a   1.000
_cell.length_b   1.000
_cell.length_c   1.000
_cell.angle_alpha   90.00
_cell.angle_beta   90.00
_cell.angle_gamma   90.00
#
_symmetry.space_group_name_H-M   'P 1'
#
loop_
_entity.id
_entity.type
_entity.pdbx_description
1 polymer ?
#
loop_
_entity_poly.entity_id
_entity_poly.type
_entity_poly.pdbx_seq_one_letter_code
_entity_poly.pdbx_strand_id
1 'polypeptide(L)'
;MKRAPSQLTLREMFSDTERLASELIEHLELGFIPTNEQLIRLVREVPEGVEKRRVEDISVRNQVAELLKCDQFTQEVFEKLDAYLKAIDQSINKIIDGE
;
A
#
# COMPACT_ATOMS: atom_id res chain seq x y z
N MET A 1 16.88 1.55 -16.18
CA MET A 1 15.61 2.25 -16.46
C MET A 1 14.50 1.21 -16.46
N LYS A 2 13.49 1.33 -15.57
CA LYS A 2 12.24 0.56 -15.72
C LYS A 2 11.47 1.17 -16.90
N ARG A 3 10.97 0.34 -17.82
CA ARG A 3 10.22 0.77 -19.01
C ARG A 3 8.85 1.28 -18.59
N ALA A 4 8.32 2.29 -19.30
CA ALA A 4 6.96 2.75 -19.04
C ALA A 4 5.95 1.64 -19.42
N PRO A 5 4.77 1.55 -18.77
CA PRO A 5 3.76 0.53 -19.10
C PRO A 5 3.39 0.48 -20.59
N SER A 6 3.32 1.64 -21.25
CA SER A 6 3.05 1.76 -22.69
C SER A 6 4.09 1.13 -23.61
N GLN A 7 5.27 0.80 -23.08
CA GLN A 7 6.36 0.15 -23.83
C GLN A 7 6.38 -1.36 -23.62
N LEU A 8 5.47 -1.92 -22.82
CA LEU A 8 5.40 -3.33 -22.49
C LEU A 8 4.32 -4.03 -23.32
N THR A 9 4.49 -5.33 -23.52
CA THR A 9 3.44 -6.18 -24.05
C THR A 9 2.31 -6.38 -23.03
N LEU A 10 1.10 -6.73 -23.47
CA LEU A 10 -0.01 -7.05 -22.57
C LEU A 10 0.35 -8.13 -21.55
N ARG A 11 1.09 -9.17 -21.98
CA ARG A 11 1.57 -10.23 -21.08
C ARG A 11 2.44 -9.66 -19.97
N GLU A 12 3.43 -8.84 -20.32
CA GLU A 12 4.31 -8.19 -19.34
C GLU A 12 3.52 -7.28 -18.39
N MET A 13 2.57 -6.50 -18.90
CA MET A 13 1.72 -5.64 -18.08
C MET A 13 0.87 -6.45 -17.08
N PHE A 14 0.27 -7.56 -17.49
CA PHE A 14 -0.48 -8.43 -16.58
C PHE A 14 0.41 -9.06 -15.52
N SER A 15 1.59 -9.58 -15.90
CA SER A 15 2.54 -10.15 -14.94
C SER A 15 3.05 -9.11 -13.92
N ASP A 16 3.33 -7.88 -14.38
CA ASP A 16 3.74 -6.81 -13.48
C ASP A 16 2.61 -6.37 -12.53
N THR A 17 1.36 -6.35 -13.03
CA THR A 17 0.16 -6.05 -12.24
C THR A 17 -0.05 -7.10 -11.14
N GLU A 18 0.06 -8.39 -11.48
CA GLU A 18 -0.04 -9.49 -10.51
C GLU A 18 1.03 -9.39 -9.42
N ARG A 19 2.27 -9.08 -9.82
CA ARG A 19 3.38 -8.87 -8.88
C ARG A 19 3.11 -7.68 -7.96
N LEU A 20 2.67 -6.55 -8.50
CA LEU A 20 2.35 -5.35 -7.71
C LEU A 20 1.17 -5.56 -6.76
N ALA A 21 0.14 -6.29 -7.20
CA ALA A 21 -0.99 -6.65 -6.35
C ALA A 21 -0.56 -7.54 -5.18
N SER A 22 0.29 -8.53 -5.45
CA SER A 22 0.84 -9.40 -4.39
C SER A 22 1.70 -8.61 -3.40
N GLU A 23 2.57 -7.72 -3.90
CA GLU A 23 3.41 -6.81 -3.10
C GLU A 23 2.54 -5.88 -2.21
N LEU A 24 1.44 -5.35 -2.76
CA LEU A 24 0.49 -4.52 -2.02
C LEU A 24 -0.21 -5.31 -0.91
N ILE A 25 -0.70 -6.51 -1.20
CA ILE A 25 -1.37 -7.38 -0.21
C ILE A 25 -0.40 -7.70 0.92
N GLU A 26 0.80 -8.17 0.60
CA GLU A 26 1.82 -8.53 1.59
C GLU A 26 2.16 -7.35 2.51
N HIS A 27 2.35 -6.16 1.94
CA HIS A 27 2.64 -4.96 2.72
C HIS A 27 1.46 -4.52 3.61
N LEU A 28 0.23 -4.65 3.13
CA LEU A 28 -0.94 -4.35 3.95
C LEU A 28 -1.06 -5.32 5.13
N GLU A 29 -0.90 -6.62 4.88
CA GLU A 29 -1.05 -7.68 5.88
C GLU A 29 0.07 -7.68 6.92
N LEU A 30 1.32 -7.49 6.49
CA LEU A 30 2.50 -7.63 7.35
C LEU A 30 3.03 -6.29 7.86
N GLY A 31 2.71 -5.19 7.20
CA GLY A 31 3.22 -3.85 7.53
C GLY A 31 2.14 -2.91 8.05
N PHE A 32 1.26 -2.45 7.16
CA PHE A 32 0.33 -1.35 7.45
C PHE A 32 -0.68 -1.71 8.55
N ILE A 33 -1.42 -2.83 8.40
CA ILE A 33 -2.48 -3.22 9.34
C ILE A 33 -1.90 -3.44 10.75
N PRO A 34 -0.83 -4.24 10.94
CA PRO A 34 -0.24 -4.44 12.26
C PRO A 34 0.24 -3.14 12.92
N THR A 35 0.87 -2.25 12.13
CA THR A 35 1.39 -0.96 12.62
C THR A 35 0.26 -0.03 13.07
N ASN A 36 -0.85 -0.02 12.33
CA ASN A 36 -2.06 0.72 12.68
C ASN A 36 -2.70 0.17 13.97
N GLU A 37 -2.84 -1.15 14.10
CA GLU A 37 -3.36 -1.77 15.33
C GLU A 37 -2.48 -1.49 16.56
N GLN A 38 -1.16 -1.47 16.39
CA GLN A 38 -0.23 -1.09 17.45
C GLN A 38 -0.45 0.35 17.90
N LEU A 39 -0.61 1.28 16.96
CA LEU A 39 -0.92 2.68 17.30
C LEU A 39 -2.25 2.79 18.04
N ILE A 40 -3.30 2.11 17.56
CA ILE A 40 -4.62 2.07 18.23
C ILE A 40 -4.46 1.56 19.67
N ARG A 41 -3.74 0.45 19.87
CA ARG A 41 -3.46 -0.10 21.21
C ARG A 41 -2.69 0.88 22.10
N LEU A 42 -1.75 1.63 21.54
CA LEU A 42 -0.92 2.58 22.25
C LEU A 42 -1.71 3.79 22.77
N VAL A 43 -2.64 4.31 21.97
CA VAL A 43 -3.43 5.51 22.31
C VAL A 43 -4.77 5.18 22.98
N ARG A 44 -5.13 3.90 23.09
CA ARG A 44 -6.41 3.47 23.65
C ARG A 44 -6.55 3.90 25.11
N GLU A 45 -7.68 4.52 25.43
CA GLU A 45 -8.04 4.80 26.80
C GLU A 45 -8.34 3.49 27.56
N VAL A 46 -7.68 3.32 28.70
CA VAL A 46 -7.87 2.17 29.58
C VAL A 46 -8.94 2.52 30.64
N PRO A 47 -9.88 1.61 30.96
CA PRO A 47 -10.90 1.83 31.98
C PRO A 47 -10.35 2.24 33.34
N GLU A 48 -11.17 2.95 34.12
CA GLU A 48 -10.84 3.32 35.51
C GLU A 48 -10.48 2.09 36.35
N GLY A 49 -9.43 2.21 37.16
CA GLY A 49 -8.93 1.13 38.03
C GLY A 49 -7.87 0.22 37.39
N VAL A 50 -7.55 0.40 36.11
CA VAL A 50 -6.43 -0.31 35.45
C VAL A 50 -5.20 0.60 35.40
N GLU A 51 -4.04 0.07 35.81
CA GLU A 51 -2.78 0.81 35.76
C GLU A 51 -2.42 1.17 34.30
N LYS A 52 -2.52 2.45 33.95
CA LYS A 52 -2.06 2.95 32.66
C LYS A 52 -0.53 2.92 32.64
N ARG A 53 0.08 2.15 31.73
CA ARG A 53 1.49 2.38 31.36
C ARG A 53 1.61 3.83 30.89
N ARG A 54 2.58 4.55 31.44
CA ARG A 54 2.90 5.90 31.00
C ARG A 54 3.40 5.82 29.57
N VAL A 55 2.56 6.18 28.61
CA VAL A 55 2.95 6.33 27.21
C VAL A 55 3.57 7.70 27.05
N GLU A 56 4.80 7.75 26.55
CA GLU A 56 5.46 9.02 26.27
C GLU A 56 5.03 9.53 24.89
N ASP A 57 4.92 10.85 24.74
CA ASP A 57 4.59 11.49 23.47
C ASP A 57 5.56 11.09 22.35
N ILE A 58 6.82 10.82 22.70
CA ILE A 58 7.82 10.33 21.75
C ILE A 58 7.50 8.93 21.22
N SER A 59 6.93 8.05 22.05
CA SER A 59 6.49 6.72 21.64
C SER A 59 5.35 6.80 20.63
N VAL A 60 4.37 7.68 20.89
CA VAL A 60 3.26 7.92 19.95
C VAL A 60 3.78 8.50 18.64
N ARG A 61 4.64 9.52 18.71
CA ARG A 61 5.22 10.16 17.52
C ARG A 61 5.99 9.16 16.65
N ASN A 62 6.79 8.29 17.25
CA ASN A 62 7.56 7.30 16.52
C ASN A 62 6.64 6.28 15.83
N GLN A 63 5.60 5.81 16.53
CA GLN A 63 4.63 4.88 15.95
C GLN A 63 3.84 5.50 14.79
N VAL A 64 3.44 6.76 14.92
CA VAL A 64 2.79 7.51 13.83
C VAL A 64 3.73 7.67 12.64
N ALA A 65 5.00 8.01 12.88
CA ALA A 65 5.98 8.15 11.81
C ALA A 65 6.16 6.84 11.03
N GLU A 66 6.14 5.69 11.70
CA GLU A 66 6.21 4.39 11.02
C GLU A 66 4.95 4.09 10.22
N LEU A 67 3.77 4.37 10.78
CA LEU A 67 2.50 4.21 10.05
C LEU A 67 2.46 5.07 8.77
N LEU A 68 2.94 6.31 8.83
CA LEU A 68 3.00 7.20 7.68
C LEU A 68 3.96 6.70 6.59
N LYS A 69 5.07 6.05 6.96
CA LYS A 69 5.94 5.40 5.96
C LYS A 69 5.23 4.21 5.30
N CYS A 70 4.51 3.41 6.08
CA CYS A 70 3.71 2.32 5.53
C CYS A 70 2.64 2.85 4.57
N ASP A 71 1.95 3.94 4.93
CA ASP A 71 0.96 4.59 4.08
C ASP A 71 1.58 5.09 2.77
N GLN A 72 2.72 5.79 2.86
CA GLN A 72 3.41 6.29 1.68
C GLN A 72 3.78 5.15 0.72
N PHE A 73 4.33 4.05 1.22
CA PHE A 73 4.64 2.88 0.38
C PHE A 73 3.38 2.30 -0.27
N THR A 74 2.28 2.16 0.50
CA THR A 74 0.99 1.71 -0.01
C THR A 74 0.54 2.57 -1.19
N GLN A 75 0.60 3.90 -1.05
CA GLN A 75 0.21 4.82 -2.11
C GLN A 75 1.10 4.69 -3.35
N GLU A 76 2.42 4.59 -3.17
CA GLU A 76 3.34 4.43 -4.29
C GLU A 76 3.11 3.13 -5.09
N VAL A 77 2.74 2.03 -4.42
CA VAL A 77 2.40 0.78 -5.10
C VAL A 77 1.04 0.90 -5.78
N PHE A 78 0.07 1.53 -5.12
CA PHE A 78 -1.27 1.75 -5.66
C PHE A 78 -1.24 2.60 -6.93
N GLU A 79 -0.51 3.72 -6.93
CA GLU A 79 -0.35 4.59 -8.10
C GLU A 79 0.28 3.85 -9.29
N LYS A 80 1.28 3.00 -9.01
CA LYS A 80 1.89 2.15 -10.06
C LYS A 80 0.86 1.17 -10.61
N LEU A 81 0.14 0.48 -9.73
CA LEU A 81 -0.88 -0.50 -10.13
C LEU A 81 -1.96 0.15 -11.01
N ASP A 82 -2.47 1.32 -10.60
CA ASP A 82 -3.46 2.08 -11.37
C ASP A 82 -2.93 2.47 -12.77
N ALA A 83 -1.66 2.88 -12.87
CA ALA A 83 -1.04 3.18 -14.16
C ALA A 83 -0.97 1.95 -15.08
N TYR A 84 -0.64 0.77 -14.55
CA TYR A 84 -0.64 -0.47 -15.32
C TYR A 84 -2.05 -0.89 -15.75
N LEU A 85 -3.04 -0.80 -14.85
CA LEU A 85 -4.43 -1.14 -15.16
C LEU A 85 -5.01 -0.24 -16.25
N LYS A 86 -4.75 1.07 -16.20
CA LYS A 86 -5.13 2.02 -17.26
C LYS A 86 -4.46 1.71 -18.60
N ALA A 87 -3.18 1.32 -18.59
CA ALA A 87 -2.47 0.96 -19.81
C ALA A 87 -3.03 -0.34 -20.43
N ILE A 88 -3.35 -1.33 -19.60
CA ILE A 88 -4.00 -2.57 -20.04
C ILE A 88 -5.37 -2.28 -20.66
N ASP A 89 -6.21 -1.49 -20.00
CA ASP A 89 -7.53 -1.09 -20.51
C ASP A 89 -7.41 -0.42 -21.88
N GLN A 90 -6.49 0.54 -22.03
CA GLN A 90 -6.22 1.20 -23.31
C GLN A 90 -5.75 0.21 -24.39
N SER A 91 -4.86 -0.73 -24.05
CA SER A 91 -4.38 -1.73 -25.00
C SER A 91 -5.47 -2.72 -25.43
N ILE A 92 -6.36 -3.11 -24.52
CA ILE A 92 -7.49 -4.00 -24.83
C ILE A 92 -8.49 -3.27 -25.72
N ASN A 93 -8.84 -2.02 -25.41
CA ASN A 93 -9.78 -1.24 -26.21
C ASN A 93 -9.29 -1.07 -27.65
N LYS A 94 -7.99 -0.80 -27.87
CA LYS A 94 -7.41 -0.77 -29.23
C LYS A 94 -7.60 -2.08 -29.99
N ILE A 95 -7.36 -3.22 -29.34
CA ILE A 95 -7.54 -4.54 -29.95
C ILE A 95 -9.01 -4.79 -30.31
N ILE A 96 -9.95 -4.37 -29.45
CA ILE A 96 -11.39 -4.51 -29.68
C ILE A 96 -11.85 -3.61 -30.83
N ASP A 97 -11.37 -2.37 -30.85
CA ASP A 97 -11.71 -1.36 -31.86
C ASP A 97 -11.02 -1.60 -33.22
N GLY A 98 -10.04 -2.50 -33.26
CA GLY A 98 -9.31 -2.88 -34.47
C GLY A 98 -8.19 -1.92 -34.87
N GLU A 99 -7.66 -1.15 -33.91
CA GLU A 99 -6.51 -0.24 -34.05
C GLU A 99 -5.16 -0.92 -33.77
#